data_AF-A0A1H7LC69-F1
#
_entry.id   AF-A0A1H7LC69-F1
#
_cell.length_a   1.000
_cell.length_b   1.000
_cell.length_c   1.000
_cell.angle_alpha   90.00
_cell.angle_beta   90.00
_cell.angle_gamma   90.00
#
_symmetry.space_group_name_H-M   'P 1'
#
loop_
_entity.id
_entity.type
_entity.pdbx_description
1 polymer ?
#
loop_
_entity_poly.entity_id
_entity_poly.type
_entity_poly.pdbx_seq_one_letter_code
_entity_poly.pdbx_strand_id
1 'polypeptide(L)' 'MTAVIAKLFILGILSLWAGIYIGSLAPTLWKQKNYRGAAGTAILAGLTMVLPVVFTLIRNN' A
#
# COMPACT_ATOMS: atom_id res chain seq x y z
N MET A 1 -16.13 19.87 -5.34
CA MET A 1 -15.13 19.82 -4.24
C MET A 1 -15.32 18.61 -3.33
N THR A 2 -16.53 18.30 -2.88
CA THR A 2 -16.83 17.17 -1.95
C THR A 2 -16.40 15.79 -2.46
N ALA A 3 -16.61 15.48 -3.74
CA ALA A 3 -16.23 14.18 -4.32
C ALA A 3 -14.71 13.92 -4.36
N VAL A 4 -13.90 14.97 -4.53
CA VAL A 4 -12.42 14.87 -4.54
C VAL A 4 -11.91 14.60 -3.13
N ILE A 5 -12.47 15.29 -2.13
CA ILE A 5 -12.14 15.12 -0.72
C ILE A 5 -12.48 13.70 -0.25
N ALA A 6 -13.67 13.20 -0.60
CA ALA A 6 -14.08 11.82 -0.28
C ALA A 6 -13.12 10.78 -0.89
N LYS A 7 -12.68 11.01 -2.14
CA LYS A 7 -11.74 10.12 -2.82
C LYS A 7 -10.36 10.08 -2.14
N LEU A 8 -9.84 11.24 -1.73
CA LEU A 8 -8.58 11.34 -0.98
C LEU A 8 -8.69 10.69 0.40
N PHE A 9 -9.83 10.84 1.08
CA PHE A 9 -10.08 10.21 2.38
C PHE A 9 -10.08 8.68 2.29
N ILE A 10 -10.78 8.13 1.29
CA ILE A 10 -10.82 6.69 1.04
C ILE A 10 -9.43 6.15 0.69
N LEU A 11 -8.68 6.87 -0.16
CA LEU A 11 -7.29 6.53 -0.48
C LEU A 11 -6.39 6.57 0.75
N GLY A 12 -6.53 7.58 1.61
CA GLY A 12 -5.78 7.70 2.85
C GLY A 12 -6.05 6.54 3.81
N ILE A 13 -7.32 6.18 4.01
CA ILE A 13 -7.73 5.04 4.84
C ILE A 13 -7.20 3.71 4.29
N LEU A 14 -7.29 3.50 2.97
CA LEU A 14 -6.75 2.30 2.32
C LEU A 14 -5.23 2.21 2.45
N SER A 15 -4.51 3.32 2.28
CA SER A 15 -3.05 3.36 2.45
C SER A 15 -2.63 3.09 3.91
N LEU A 16 -3.36 3.65 4.88
CA LEU A 16 -3.14 3.37 6.31
C LEU A 16 -3.42 1.90 6.64
N TRP A 17 -4.52 1.35 6.15
CA TRP A 17 -4.87 -0.06 6.34
C TRP A 17 -3.83 -0.99 5.71
N ALA A 18 -3.39 -0.70 4.47
CA ALA A 18 -2.36 -1.45 3.80
C ALA A 18 -1.02 -1.40 4.56
N GLY A 19 -0.63 -0.24 5.06
CA GLY A 19 0.58 -0.08 5.89
C GLY A 19 0.53 -0.89 7.18
N ILE A 20 -0.59 -0.85 7.91
CA ILE A 20 -0.78 -1.63 9.14
C ILE A 20 -0.79 -3.13 8.84
N TYR A 21 -1.49 -3.55 7.78
CA TYR A 21 -1.58 -4.94 7.35
C TYR A 21 -0.20 -5.50 6.98
N ILE A 22 0.55 -4.78 6.13
CA ILE A 22 1.91 -5.17 5.72
C ILE A 22 2.87 -5.16 6.91
N GLY A 23 2.79 -4.16 7.78
CA GLY A 23 3.60 -4.08 9.00
C GLY A 23 3.34 -5.25 9.96
N SER A 24 2.09 -5.70 10.09
CA SER A 24 1.74 -6.87 10.91
C SER A 24 2.25 -8.20 10.33
N LEU A 25 2.35 -8.29 9.01
CA LEU A 25 2.85 -9.46 8.29
C LEU A 25 4.38 -9.53 8.29
N ALA A 26 5.07 -8.37 8.34
CA ALA A 26 6.52 -8.27 8.31
C ALA A 26 7.24 -9.14 9.37
N PRO A 27 6.94 -9.08 10.68
CA PRO A 27 7.66 -9.88 11.68
C PRO A 27 7.42 -11.39 11.53
N THR A 28 6.24 -11.79 11.06
CA THR A 28 5.89 -13.20 10.85
C THR A 28 6.60 -13.78 9.62
N LEU A 29 6.68 -13.00 8.55
CA LEU A 29 7.30 -13.41 7.28
C LEU A 29 8.83 -13.27 7.31
N TRP A 30 9.39 -12.37 8.13
CA TRP A 30 10.84 -12.25 8.35
C TRP A 30 11.43 -13.46 9.08
N LYS A 31 10.62 -14.15 9.89
CA LYS A 31 11.01 -15.38 10.59
C LYS A 31 10.97 -16.63 9.71
N GLN A 32 10.50 -16.54 8.45
CA GLN A 32 10.51 -17.67 7.54
C GLN A 32 11.93 -17.97 7.02
N LYS A 33 12.28 -19.27 6.95
CA LYS A 33 13.60 -19.82 6.61
C LYS A 33 14.10 -19.53 5.16
N ASN A 34 13.52 -18.55 4.47
CA ASN A 34 13.95 -18.18 3.12
C ASN A 34 13.58 -16.74 2.74
N TYR A 35 13.08 -15.92 3.68
CA TYR A 35 12.66 -14.52 3.48
C TYR A 35 11.70 -14.24 2.30
N ARG A 36 11.16 -15.27 1.64
CA ARG A 36 10.28 -15.14 0.46
C ARG A 36 9.03 -14.32 0.79
N GLY A 37 8.46 -14.54 1.97
CA GLY A 37 7.36 -13.75 2.49
C GLY A 37 7.71 -12.28 2.73
N ALA A 38 8.90 -12.01 3.28
CA ALA A 38 9.38 -10.66 3.56
C ALA A 38 9.60 -9.86 2.26
N ALA A 39 10.13 -10.51 1.22
CA ALA A 39 10.23 -9.93 -0.12
C ALA A 39 8.85 -9.61 -0.72
N GLY A 40 7.88 -10.52 -0.55
CA GLY A 40 6.49 -10.29 -0.97
C GLY A 40 5.86 -9.07 -0.29
N THR A 41 6.05 -8.90 1.02
CA THR A 41 5.56 -7.71 1.75
C THR A 41 6.25 -6.42 1.32
N ALA A 42 7.53 -6.45 0.99
CA ALA A 42 8.24 -5.27 0.51
C ALA A 42 7.73 -4.82 -0.86
N ILE A 43 7.48 -5.77 -1.78
CA ILE A 43 6.89 -5.48 -3.10
C ILE A 43 5.47 -4.93 -2.93
N LEU A 44 4.68 -5.52 -2.03
CA LEU A 44 3.32 -5.06 -1.76
C LEU A 44 3.31 -3.64 -1.18
N ALA A 45 4.23 -3.32 -0.26
CA ALA A 45 4.40 -1.98 0.29
C ALA A 45 4.75 -0.95 -0.81
N GLY A 46 5.71 -1.29 -1.66
CA GLY A 46 6.10 -0.46 -2.81
C GLY A 46 4.92 -0.19 -3.73
N LEU A 47 4.16 -1.22 -4.09
CA LEU A 47 2.98 -1.09 -4.94
C LEU A 47 1.90 -0.22 -4.29
N THR A 48 1.66 -0.34 -2.97
CA THR A 48 0.67 0.49 -2.28
C THR A 48 1.05 1.97 -2.22
N MET A 49 2.33 2.32 -2.26
CA MET A 49 2.78 3.72 -2.38
C MET A 49 2.75 4.23 -3.83
N VAL A 50 3.08 3.39 -4.81
CA VAL A 50 3.23 3.80 -6.22
C VAL A 50 1.89 3.80 -6.96
N LEU A 51 1.02 2.82 -6.73
CA LEU A 51 -0.27 2.70 -7.44
C LEU A 51 -1.17 3.93 -7.31
N PRO A 52 -1.35 4.55 -6.13
CA PRO A 52 -2.17 5.76 -6.00
C PRO A 52 -1.64 6.90 -6.85
N VAL A 53 -0.32 7.09 -6.85
CA VAL A 53 0.38 8.16 -7.58
C VAL A 53 0.25 7.94 -9.08
N VAL A 54 0.47 6.71 -9.55
CA VAL A 54 0.32 6.33 -10.97
C VAL A 54 -1.12 6.49 -11.43
N PHE A 55 -2.11 6.07 -10.64
CA PHE A 55 -3.53 6.27 -10.96
C PHE A 55 -3.90 7.76 -11.02
N THR A 56 -3.32 8.60 -10.15
CA THR A 56 -3.56 10.05 -10.23
C THR A 56 -2.90 10.68 -11.45
N LEU A 57 -1.70 10.24 -11.85
CA LEU A 57 -1.01 10.75 -13.05
C LEU A 57 -1.71 10.33 -14.34
N ILE A 58 -2.10 9.06 -14.48
CA ILE A 58 -2.79 8.55 -15.68
C ILE A 58 -4.17 9.19 -15.85
N ARG A 59 -4.87 9.50 -14.75
CA ARG A 59 -6.20 10.14 -14.82
C ARG A 59 -6.15 11.65 -15.12
N ASN A 60 -5.01 12.30 -14.89
CA ASN A 60 -4.82 13.73 -15.16
C ASN A 60 -4.25 14.02 -16.55
N ASN A 61 -3.77 13.01 -17.27
CA ASN A 61 -3.47 13.05 -18.71
C ASN A 61 -4.70 12.61 -19.51
#